data_AF-A0A6V7KDE2-F1
#
_entry.id   AF-A0A6V7KDE2-F1
#
_cell.length_a   1.000
_cell.length_b   1.000
_cell.length_c   1.000
_cell.angle_alpha   90.00
_cell.angle_beta   90.00
_cell.angle_gamma   90.00
#
_symmetry.space_group_name_H-M   'P 1'
#
loop_
_entity.id
_entity.type
_entity.pdbx_description
1 polymer ?
#
loop_
_entity_poly.entity_id
_entity_poly.type
_entity_poly.pdbx_seq_one_letter_code
_entity_poly.pdbx_strand_id
1 'polypeptide(L)'
;YAKLTATVFLNYGIKVYMFSKICPTPFVPFGVSKYKCAAGIMITASHNPKDDNGYKVYWENGAQIIPPHDKGIQKSILNNLEPLSTSWDVSILDNAPSLLNDPLDQVMEDYYKNIIENDIIYPEINRNSVLKITYTAMHGVGFEYMKEACNAALFK
;
A
#
# COMPACT_ATOMS: atom_id res chain seq x y z
N TYR A 1 -4.27 -9.16 -9.64
CA TYR A 1 -5.21 -8.30 -8.90
C TYR A 1 -4.79 -6.83 -8.85
N ALA A 2 -3.64 -6.44 -8.29
CA ALA A 2 -3.25 -5.01 -8.27
C ALA A 2 -3.26 -4.34 -9.66
N LYS A 3 -2.69 -5.00 -10.67
CA LYS A 3 -2.74 -4.57 -12.08
C LYS A 3 -4.17 -4.42 -12.61
N LEU A 4 -5.07 -5.38 -12.32
CA LEU A 4 -6.47 -5.33 -12.72
C LEU A 4 -7.20 -4.15 -12.07
N THR A 5 -6.97 -3.92 -10.77
CA THR A 5 -7.51 -2.76 -10.05
C THR A 5 -7.08 -1.45 -10.71
N ALA A 6 -5.78 -1.31 -11.00
CA ALA A 6 -5.25 -0.13 -11.68
C ALA A 6 -5.87 0.04 -13.07
N THR A 7 -5.97 -1.03 -13.87
CA THR A 7 -6.66 -1.03 -15.17
C THR A 7 -8.08 -0.49 -15.09
N VAL A 8 -8.87 -0.93 -14.09
CA VAL A 8 -10.24 -0.43 -13.90
C VAL A 8 -10.24 1.07 -13.67
N PHE A 9 -9.40 1.60 -12.77
CA PHE A 9 -9.32 3.05 -12.53
C PHE A 9 -8.87 3.83 -13.78
N LEU A 10 -7.88 3.33 -14.51
CA LEU A 10 -7.37 3.97 -15.73
C LEU A 10 -8.40 4.00 -16.86
N ASN A 11 -9.24 2.97 -16.98
CA ASN A 11 -10.37 2.96 -17.93
C ASN A 11 -11.36 4.12 -17.69
N TYR A 12 -11.45 4.61 -16.46
CA TYR A 12 -12.27 5.77 -16.08
C TYR A 12 -11.47 7.09 -16.04
N GLY A 13 -10.22 7.11 -16.52
CA GLY A 13 -9.36 8.30 -16.52
C GLY A 13 -8.87 8.71 -15.13
N ILE A 14 -8.93 7.82 -14.14
CA ILE A 14 -8.51 8.10 -12.77
C ILE A 14 -7.00 7.87 -12.65
N LYS A 15 -6.29 8.87 -12.10
CA LYS A 15 -4.86 8.77 -11.81
C LYS A 15 -4.59 7.70 -10.75
N VAL A 16 -3.62 6.83 -10.99
CA VAL A 16 -3.23 5.72 -10.11
C VAL A 16 -1.77 5.84 -9.71
N TYR A 17 -1.53 5.70 -8.40
CA TYR A 17 -0.21 5.43 -7.84
C TYR A 17 -0.11 3.94 -7.54
N MET A 18 0.63 3.18 -8.34
CA MET A 18 0.75 1.73 -8.22
C MET A 18 2.19 1.35 -7.88
N PHE A 19 2.41 0.78 -6.69
CA PHE A 19 3.71 0.27 -6.28
C PHE A 19 4.20 -0.80 -7.28
N SER A 20 5.40 -0.64 -7.82
CA SER A 20 6.01 -1.60 -8.76
C SER A 20 6.40 -2.93 -8.12
N LYS A 21 6.59 -2.94 -6.79
CA LYS A 21 6.95 -4.11 -6.00
C LYS A 21 5.93 -4.36 -4.91
N ILE A 22 6.00 -5.57 -4.34
CA ILE A 22 5.25 -5.93 -3.14
C ILE A 22 5.66 -4.99 -2.01
N CYS A 23 4.70 -4.38 -1.33
CA CYS A 23 4.92 -3.42 -0.24
C CYS A 23 4.12 -3.80 1.02
N PRO A 24 4.51 -3.31 2.22
CA PRO A 24 3.78 -3.58 3.45
C PRO A 24 2.50 -2.74 3.49
N THR A 25 1.48 -3.26 4.18
CA THR A 25 0.16 -2.61 4.26
C THR A 25 0.21 -1.13 4.67
N PRO A 26 1.05 -0.67 5.61
CA PRO A 26 1.09 0.75 6.03
C PRO A 26 1.49 1.74 4.92
N PHE A 27 2.15 1.29 3.86
CA PHE A 27 2.57 2.18 2.77
C PHE A 27 1.38 2.71 1.95
N VAL A 28 0.32 1.92 1.82
CA VAL A 28 -0.88 2.33 1.08
C VAL A 28 -1.57 3.53 1.74
N PRO A 29 -2.00 3.48 3.02
CA PRO A 29 -2.62 4.64 3.67
C PRO A 29 -1.64 5.82 3.83
N PHE A 30 -0.35 5.58 4.03
CA PHE A 30 0.65 6.65 4.00
C PHE A 30 0.67 7.37 2.64
N GLY A 31 0.69 6.60 1.54
CA GLY A 31 0.59 7.11 0.19
C GLY A 31 -0.70 7.88 -0.06
N VAL A 32 -1.84 7.42 0.47
CA VAL A 32 -3.13 8.13 0.38
C VAL A 32 -3.01 9.53 0.95
N SER A 33 -2.53 9.66 2.19
CA SER A 33 -2.37 10.97 2.83
C SER A 33 -1.34 11.84 2.10
N LYS A 34 -0.20 11.26 1.70
CA LYS A 34 0.89 11.98 1.03
C LYS A 34 0.48 12.56 -0.32
N TYR A 35 -0.18 11.76 -1.16
CA TYR A 35 -0.57 12.17 -2.51
C TYR A 35 -2.00 12.70 -2.60
N LYS A 36 -2.69 12.83 -1.46
CA LYS A 36 -4.09 13.27 -1.35
C LYS A 36 -5.01 12.46 -2.25
N CYS A 37 -4.82 11.14 -2.25
CA CYS A 37 -5.65 10.23 -3.03
C CYS A 37 -7.07 10.14 -2.43
N ALA A 38 -8.08 9.95 -3.29
CA ALA A 38 -9.45 9.72 -2.83
C ALA A 38 -9.62 8.38 -2.09
N ALA A 39 -8.80 7.38 -2.44
CA ALA A 39 -8.76 6.08 -1.79
C ALA A 39 -7.42 5.37 -2.04
N GLY A 40 -7.12 4.38 -1.21
CA GLY A 40 -5.99 3.46 -1.38
C GLY A 40 -6.46 2.01 -1.34
N ILE A 41 -5.92 1.17 -2.23
CA ILE A 41 -6.29 -0.23 -2.32
C ILE A 41 -5.09 -1.11 -1.96
N MET A 42 -5.28 -2.03 -1.02
CA MET A 42 -4.28 -3.04 -0.67
C MET A 42 -4.79 -4.43 -1.02
N ILE A 43 -4.03 -5.13 -1.85
CA ILE A 43 -4.31 -6.51 -2.23
C ILE A 43 -3.59 -7.43 -1.24
N THR A 44 -4.33 -7.95 -0.25
CA THR A 44 -3.79 -8.87 0.77
C THR A 44 -4.92 -9.56 1.53
N ALA A 45 -4.78 -10.87 1.73
CA ALA A 45 -5.61 -11.65 2.65
C ALA A 45 -5.05 -11.66 4.09
N SER A 46 -4.13 -10.75 4.42
CA SER A 46 -3.47 -10.64 5.72
C SER A 46 -2.72 -11.92 6.14
N HIS A 47 -3.35 -12.77 6.95
CA HIS A 47 -2.78 -13.99 7.51
C HIS A 47 -3.53 -15.25 7.07
N ASN A 48 -4.51 -15.10 6.18
CA ASN A 48 -5.27 -16.20 5.62
C ASN A 48 -4.37 -17.17 4.83
N PRO A 49 -4.84 -18.41 4.57
CA PRO A 49 -4.14 -19.36 3.71
C PRO A 49 -3.80 -18.79 2.33
N LYS A 50 -2.78 -19.38 1.68
CA LYS A 50 -2.25 -18.90 0.39
C LYS A 50 -3.27 -18.85 -0.76
N ASP A 51 -4.33 -19.65 -0.66
CA ASP A 51 -5.36 -19.77 -1.70
C ASP A 51 -6.42 -18.64 -1.58
N ASP A 52 -6.42 -17.93 -0.45
CA ASP A 52 -7.26 -16.76 -0.23
C ASP A 52 -6.62 -15.50 -0.83
N ASN A 53 -7.48 -14.59 -1.26
CA ASN A 53 -7.10 -13.24 -1.63
C ASN A 53 -7.93 -12.22 -0.85
N GLY A 54 -7.46 -10.98 -0.75
CA GLY A 54 -8.17 -9.92 -0.04
C GLY A 54 -8.01 -8.57 -0.71
N TYR A 55 -9.01 -7.72 -0.48
CA TYR A 55 -9.10 -6.39 -1.06
C TYR A 55 -9.48 -5.42 0.06
N LYS A 56 -8.50 -4.70 0.59
CA LYS A 56 -8.71 -3.68 1.62
C LYS A 56 -8.79 -2.31 0.96
N VAL A 57 -9.74 -1.50 1.41
CA VAL A 57 -9.94 -0.12 0.93
C VAL A 57 -9.69 0.84 2.07
N TYR A 58 -8.82 1.80 1.82
CA TYR A 58 -8.56 2.96 2.66
C TYR A 58 -9.23 4.17 2.00
N TRP A 59 -9.96 4.97 2.77
CA TRP A 59 -10.60 6.18 2.28
C TRP A 59 -9.61 7.36 2.25
N GLU A 60 -10.04 8.54 1.81
CA GLU A 60 -9.18 9.74 1.64
C GLU A 60 -8.47 10.19 2.94
N ASN A 61 -9.00 9.80 4.10
CA ASN A 61 -8.40 10.06 5.41
C ASN A 61 -7.33 9.02 5.82
N GLY A 62 -6.99 8.06 4.95
CA GLY A 62 -6.03 7.00 5.22
C GLY A 62 -6.55 5.90 6.16
N ALA A 63 -7.77 5.99 6.67
CA ALA A 63 -8.39 4.94 7.47
C ALA A 63 -9.08 3.90 6.58
N GLN A 64 -9.22 2.66 7.06
CA GLN A 64 -10.03 1.66 6.35
C GLN A 64 -11.49 2.12 6.29
N ILE A 65 -12.18 1.77 5.20
CA ILE A 65 -13.58 2.15 4.99
C ILE A 65 -14.49 1.65 6.12
N ILE A 66 -15.40 2.51 6.53
CA ILE A 66 -16.47 2.25 7.51
C ILE A 66 -17.79 2.85 6.97
N PRO A 67 -18.94 2.63 7.62
CA PRO A 67 -20.17 3.31 7.26
C PRO A 67 -20.03 4.84 7.20
N PRO A 68 -20.60 5.51 6.18
CA PRO A 68 -21.49 4.95 5.15
C PRO A 68 -20.79 4.45 3.87
N HIS A 69 -19.46 4.59 3.74
CA HIS A 69 -18.73 4.32 2.50
C HIS A 69 -18.78 2.84 2.10
N ASP A 70 -18.67 1.93 3.07
CA ASP A 70 -18.75 0.48 2.87
C ASP A 70 -20.08 0.06 2.20
N LYS A 71 -21.21 0.57 2.69
CA LYS A 71 -22.55 0.32 2.13
C LYS A 71 -22.69 0.89 0.74
N GLY A 72 -22.11 2.07 0.49
CA GLY A 72 -22.08 2.68 -0.83
C GLY A 72 -21.33 1.81 -1.84
N ILE A 73 -20.13 1.34 -1.46
CA ILE A 73 -19.31 0.43 -2.28
C ILE A 73 -20.06 -0.88 -2.52
N GLN A 74 -20.62 -1.50 -1.49
CA GLN A 74 -21.41 -2.74 -1.61
C GLN A 74 -22.57 -2.56 -2.59
N LYS A 75 -23.35 -1.48 -2.46
CA LYS A 75 -24.46 -1.17 -3.37
C LYS A 75 -23.98 -1.02 -4.82
N SER A 76 -22.87 -0.32 -5.03
CA SER A 76 -22.27 -0.17 -6.36
C SER A 76 -21.81 -1.50 -6.95
N ILE A 77 -21.23 -2.40 -6.15
CA ILE A 77 -20.85 -3.75 -6.60
C ILE A 77 -22.10 -4.54 -7.03
N LEU A 78 -23.15 -4.55 -6.20
CA LEU A 78 -24.39 -5.28 -6.51
C LEU A 78 -25.11 -4.75 -7.76
N ASN A 79 -24.96 -3.47 -8.06
CA ASN A 79 -25.51 -2.86 -9.26
C ASN A 79 -24.64 -3.09 -10.52
N ASN A 80 -23.40 -3.58 -10.37
CA ASN A 80 -22.42 -3.72 -11.45
C ASN A 80 -21.73 -5.08 -11.35
N LEU A 81 -22.50 -6.17 -11.47
CA LEU A 81 -22.00 -7.54 -11.32
C LEU A 81 -21.16 -8.02 -12.51
N GLU A 82 -21.29 -7.36 -13.66
CA GLU A 82 -20.55 -7.69 -14.87
C GLU A 82 -19.42 -6.66 -15.08
N PRO A 83 -18.15 -7.09 -15.03
CA PRO A 83 -17.03 -6.23 -15.39
C PRO A 83 -17.08 -5.81 -16.87
N LEU A 84 -16.55 -4.64 -17.19
CA LEU A 84 -16.36 -4.25 -18.58
C LEU A 84 -15.39 -5.23 -19.26
N SER A 85 -15.53 -5.43 -20.57
CA SER A 85 -14.60 -6.27 -21.34
C SER A 85 -13.15 -5.78 -21.21
N THR A 86 -12.95 -4.47 -21.12
CA THR A 86 -11.65 -3.81 -20.93
C THR A 86 -11.11 -3.91 -19.50
N SER A 87 -11.89 -4.36 -18.51
CA SER A 87 -11.42 -4.51 -17.12
C SER A 87 -10.34 -5.58 -16.98
N TRP A 88 -10.25 -6.50 -17.94
CA TRP A 88 -9.26 -7.59 -17.95
C TRP A 88 -7.99 -7.25 -18.75
N ASP A 89 -8.00 -6.15 -19.49
CA ASP A 89 -6.89 -5.74 -20.34
C ASP A 89 -5.83 -4.96 -19.56
N VAL A 90 -4.82 -5.67 -19.07
CA VAL A 90 -3.69 -5.06 -18.34
C VAL A 90 -2.70 -4.33 -19.24
N SER A 91 -2.79 -4.45 -20.58
CA SER A 91 -1.92 -3.71 -21.50
C SER A 91 -2.17 -2.20 -21.46
N ILE A 92 -3.32 -1.78 -20.92
CA ILE A 92 -3.65 -0.37 -20.66
C ILE A 92 -2.63 0.30 -19.74
N LEU A 93 -1.99 -0.45 -18.84
CA LEU A 93 -0.95 0.07 -17.95
C LEU A 93 0.24 0.64 -18.73
N ASP A 94 0.58 0.06 -19.88
CA ASP A 94 1.69 0.49 -20.72
C ASP A 94 1.33 1.75 -21.54
N ASN A 95 0.03 2.00 -21.74
CA ASN A 95 -0.50 3.06 -22.60
C ASN A 95 -0.98 4.31 -21.84
N ALA A 96 -0.89 4.31 -20.51
CA ALA A 96 -1.38 5.40 -19.65
C ALA A 96 -0.28 6.07 -18.79
N PRO A 97 0.90 6.42 -19.32
CA PRO A 97 2.03 6.91 -18.52
C PRO A 97 1.76 8.24 -17.80
N SER A 98 0.81 9.05 -18.28
CA SER A 98 0.42 10.31 -17.61
C SER A 98 -0.44 10.08 -16.36
N LEU A 99 -1.13 8.94 -16.28
CA LEU A 99 -2.06 8.61 -15.20
C LEU A 99 -1.50 7.54 -14.26
N LEU A 100 -0.51 6.76 -14.66
CA LEU A 100 0.10 5.72 -13.85
C LEU A 100 1.46 6.17 -13.33
N ASN A 101 1.63 6.18 -12.01
CA ASN A 101 2.88 6.57 -11.34
C ASN A 101 3.30 5.48 -10.35
N ASP A 102 4.59 5.19 -10.25
CA ASP A 102 5.12 4.31 -9.20
C ASP A 102 5.57 5.15 -8.00
N PRO A 103 4.91 5.04 -6.83
CA PRO A 103 5.27 5.82 -5.65
C PRO A 103 6.34 5.15 -4.79
N LEU A 104 6.83 3.94 -5.12
CA LEU A 104 7.55 3.08 -4.18
C LEU A 104 8.76 3.77 -3.52
N ASP A 105 9.70 4.29 -4.32
CA ASP A 105 10.94 4.85 -3.79
C ASP A 105 10.67 6.09 -2.94
N GLN A 106 9.80 6.98 -3.42
CA GLN A 106 9.44 8.20 -2.70
C GLN A 106 8.67 7.90 -1.41
N VAL A 107 7.76 6.92 -1.43
CA VAL A 107 7.03 6.49 -0.23
C VAL A 107 7.98 5.86 0.79
N MET A 108 8.92 5.02 0.35
CA MET A 108 9.93 4.45 1.27
C MET A 108 10.73 5.55 1.94
N GLU A 109 11.31 6.46 1.15
CA GLU A 109 12.13 7.56 1.67
C GLU A 109 11.36 8.39 2.70
N ASP A 110 10.17 8.87 2.33
CA ASP A 110 9.40 9.76 3.20
C ASP A 110 8.81 9.04 4.41
N TYR A 111 8.46 7.76 4.29
CA TYR A 111 7.93 6.99 5.41
C TYR A 111 9.00 6.82 6.50
N TYR A 112 10.22 6.42 6.13
CA TYR A 112 11.30 6.28 7.11
C TYR A 112 11.81 7.62 7.61
N LYS A 113 11.84 8.66 6.76
CA LYS A 113 12.13 10.02 7.22
C LYS A 113 11.14 10.47 8.30
N ASN A 114 9.84 10.22 8.08
CA ASN A 114 8.81 10.55 9.06
C ASN A 114 9.01 9.80 10.38
N ILE A 115 9.35 8.51 10.33
CA ILE A 115 9.71 7.71 11.52
C ILE A 115 10.90 8.33 12.26
N ILE A 116 11.98 8.65 11.55
CA ILE A 116 13.20 9.23 12.13
C ILE A 116 12.88 10.55 12.84
N GLU A 117 12.07 11.40 12.22
CA GLU A 117 11.76 12.74 12.72
C GLU A 117 10.74 12.75 13.86
N ASN A 118 9.82 11.77 13.92
CA ASN A 118 8.65 11.83 14.80
C ASN A 118 8.51 10.66 15.78
N ASP A 119 9.03 9.48 15.44
CA ASP A 119 8.76 8.25 16.20
C ASP A 119 9.99 7.70 16.95
N ILE A 120 11.22 8.10 16.56
CA ILE A 120 12.45 7.67 17.26
C ILE A 120 12.67 8.50 18.53
N ILE A 121 12.34 7.91 19.68
CA ILE A 121 12.39 8.60 20.99
C ILE A 121 13.83 8.72 21.54
N TYR A 122 14.67 7.68 21.37
CA TYR A 122 16.00 7.60 21.98
C TYR A 122 17.11 7.23 20.98
N PRO A 123 17.41 8.09 19.99
CA PRO A 123 18.36 7.78 18.93
C PRO A 123 19.76 7.43 19.44
N GLU A 124 20.24 8.12 20.47
CA GLU A 124 21.56 7.85 21.06
C GLU A 124 21.63 6.55 21.86
N ILE A 125 20.52 6.14 22.50
CA ILE A 125 20.45 4.84 23.18
C ILE A 125 20.46 3.72 22.15
N ASN A 126 19.67 3.86 21.07
CA ASN A 126 19.63 2.87 19.99
C ASN A 126 21.03 2.65 19.37
N ARG A 127 21.73 3.75 19.05
CA ARG A 127 23.09 3.74 18.46
C ARG A 127 24.14 3.07 19.33
N ASN A 128 23.98 3.11 20.65
CA ASN A 128 24.94 2.59 21.62
C ASN A 128 24.54 1.23 22.20
N SER A 129 23.32 0.76 21.89
CA SER A 129 22.86 -0.56 22.30
C SER A 129 23.40 -1.65 21.38
N VAL A 130 23.82 -2.77 21.96
CA VAL A 130 24.17 -3.98 21.21
C VAL A 130 22.98 -4.93 21.32
N LEU A 131 22.15 -4.98 20.28
CA LEU A 131 20.96 -5.82 20.24
C LEU A 131 21.20 -7.04 19.35
N LYS A 132 20.69 -8.19 19.76
CA LYS A 132 20.56 -9.37 18.88
C LYS A 132 19.09 -9.54 18.54
N ILE A 133 18.71 -9.18 17.32
CA ILE A 133 17.32 -9.22 16.87
C ILE A 133 17.11 -10.48 16.04
N THR A 134 16.11 -11.29 16.41
CA THR A 134 15.60 -12.37 15.56
C THR A 134 14.27 -11.92 14.99
N TYR A 135 14.15 -11.95 13.66
CA TYR A 135 12.94 -11.57 12.93
C TYR A 135 12.56 -12.66 11.95
N THR A 136 11.26 -12.95 11.86
CA THR A 136 10.69 -13.79 10.81
C THR A 136 9.63 -13.00 10.07
N ALA A 137 9.74 -12.96 8.73
CA ALA A 137 8.70 -12.38 7.89
C ALA A 137 7.48 -13.29 7.74
N MET A 138 7.54 -14.53 8.25
CA MET A 138 6.51 -15.56 8.07
C MET A 138 6.14 -15.77 6.58
N HIS A 139 7.13 -15.78 5.68
CA HIS A 139 6.96 -15.78 4.22
C HIS A 139 6.18 -14.57 3.64
N GLY A 140 5.92 -13.57 4.46
CA GLY A 140 5.32 -12.31 4.06
C GLY A 140 6.34 -11.30 3.53
N VAL A 141 5.93 -10.05 3.50
CA VAL A 141 6.59 -9.00 2.72
C VAL A 141 7.58 -8.16 3.53
N GLY A 142 7.60 -8.33 4.85
CA GLY A 142 8.19 -7.36 5.77
C GLY A 142 9.71 -7.41 5.92
N PHE A 143 10.43 -8.39 5.36
CA PHE A 143 11.86 -8.57 5.65
C PHE A 143 12.72 -7.36 5.27
N GLU A 144 12.65 -6.92 4.01
CA GLU A 144 13.43 -5.75 3.57
C GLU A 144 13.01 -4.48 4.31
N TYR A 145 11.71 -4.31 4.57
CA TYR A 145 11.19 -3.15 5.30
C TYR A 145 11.61 -3.15 6.78
N MET A 146 11.70 -4.32 7.42
CA MET A 146 12.18 -4.41 8.80
C MET A 146 13.66 -4.05 8.90
N LYS A 147 14.47 -4.45 7.91
CA LYS A 147 15.88 -4.02 7.83
C LYS A 147 16.00 -2.51 7.73
N GLU A 148 15.24 -1.89 6.83
CA GLU A 148 15.21 -0.43 6.69
C GLU A 148 14.71 0.27 7.97
N ALA A 149 13.71 -0.29 8.65
CA ALA A 149 13.25 0.22 9.94
C ALA A 149 14.33 0.15 11.03
N CYS A 150 15.11 -0.94 11.09
CA CYS A 150 16.25 -1.04 12.01
C CYS A 150 17.34 -0.01 11.70
N ASN A 151 17.64 0.19 10.41
CA ASN A 151 18.59 1.21 9.97
C ASN A 151 18.12 2.62 10.36
N ALA A 152 16.86 2.94 10.07
CA ALA A 152 16.23 4.21 10.43
C ALA A 152 16.22 4.45 11.95
N ALA A 153 16.00 3.39 12.73
CA ALA A 153 16.04 3.45 14.19
C ALA A 153 17.45 3.52 14.79
N LEU A 154 18.51 3.51 13.96
CA LEU A 154 19.92 3.59 14.37
C LEU A 154 20.40 2.39 15.22
N PHE A 155 19.76 1.23 15.11
CA PHE A 155 20.25 0.03 15.78
C PHE A 155 21.52 -0.51 15.10
N LYS A 156 22.46 -1.01 15.92
CA LYS A 156 23.68 -1.70 15.48
C LYS A 156 23.49 -3.21 15.42
#